data_AF-A0A8C5E0Y1-F1
#
_entry.id   AF-A0A8C5E0Y1-F1
#
_cell.length_a   1.000
_cell.length_b   1.000
_cell.length_c   1.000
_cell.angle_alpha   90.00
_cell.angle_beta   90.00
_cell.angle_gamma   90.00
#
_symmetry.space_group_name_H-M   'P 1'
#
loop_
_entity.id
_entity.type
_entity.pdbx_description
1 polymer ?
#
loop_
_entity_poly.entity_id
_entity_poly.type
_entity_poly.pdbx_seq_one_letter_code
_entity_poly.pdbx_strand_id
1 'polypeptide(L)'
;GKMAAPAQSVGPELDFRSAARMEDLNKLIQEFNKHEQREYDDQRALEIHTAKDFIFSMLGMVQKLDQKLPVANEYLLLSGGVREGVVDMDLDELSVFTRGTDYDMDFTLLVPALKLHDRNQPVTLDMRHSALGHSWLSLRLFDEGTISRWKDCCSVVEHVSGTANYFFSPTLVSDWFYRSISLVLMEVQKKPQRGTPRVEKVEHSGTVISVVLGVGSSRMLYDVVPVVSFKGWPAVAQSWLMENHFWDGKITEEEVISGFYLVPACSHVGRRENEWRLSFARSEVQLKKCISPSLMAAYQACKAIVTKLLSRPKAVGPYHLRSVMLWACDRLPAAYLQQDELSAPLLLGLMDDLQHCLLNKTCPNYFIPQCNMLERLEDDAALLHARRLSSVRSDPAEHLRTAIEHAKAANRLTVELQWSPPSPQSDSGGGENQPDDRLAKKLQQLVTENPGKSISVFINPDDVTRPHFRIDDKFF
;
A
#
# COMPACT_ATOMS: atom_id res chain seq x y z
N GLY A 1 22.17 13.56 -46.90
CA GLY A 1 20.95 13.84 -46.13
C GLY A 1 19.94 12.73 -46.36
N LYS A 2 19.65 11.96 -45.32
CA LYS A 2 18.39 11.21 -45.20
C LYS A 2 17.90 11.49 -43.78
N MET A 3 16.98 12.44 -43.65
CA MET A 3 16.19 12.60 -42.43
C MET A 3 15.40 11.30 -42.28
N ALA A 4 15.64 10.57 -41.19
CA ALA A 4 14.73 9.54 -40.74
C ALA A 4 13.40 10.23 -40.39
N ALA A 5 12.31 9.80 -41.03
CA ALA A 5 10.97 10.21 -40.63
C ALA A 5 10.74 9.74 -39.19
N PRO A 6 10.07 10.54 -38.32
CA PRO A 6 9.65 10.05 -37.02
C PRO A 6 8.66 8.90 -37.25
N ALA A 7 8.90 7.76 -36.60
CA ALA A 7 7.98 6.63 -36.63
C ALA A 7 6.63 7.11 -36.06
N GLN A 8 5.62 7.27 -36.93
CA GLN A 8 4.24 7.49 -36.51
C GLN A 8 3.81 6.28 -35.68
N SER A 9 3.26 6.53 -34.48
CA SER A 9 2.70 5.49 -33.62
C SER A 9 1.48 4.86 -34.30
N VAL A 10 1.68 3.71 -34.94
CA VAL A 10 0.63 2.94 -35.62
C VAL A 10 -0.16 2.12 -34.59
N GLY A 11 -0.77 2.79 -33.61
CA GLY A 11 -1.81 2.20 -32.77
C GLY A 11 -3.17 2.29 -33.47
N PRO A 12 -4.10 1.33 -33.25
CA PRO A 12 -5.45 1.46 -33.80
C PRO A 12 -6.14 2.68 -33.16
N GLU A 13 -6.74 3.54 -33.98
CA GLU A 13 -7.49 4.72 -33.53
C GLU A 13 -8.71 4.35 -32.68
N LEU A 14 -9.27 3.16 -32.91
CA LEU A 14 -10.47 2.62 -32.29
C LEU A 14 -10.19 1.28 -31.60
N ASP A 15 -10.82 1.05 -30.46
CA ASP A 15 -10.90 -0.28 -29.85
C ASP A 15 -11.88 -1.14 -30.64
N PHE A 16 -11.46 -2.34 -31.04
CA PHE A 16 -12.30 -3.25 -31.81
C PHE A 16 -13.57 -3.67 -31.05
N ARG A 17 -13.47 -3.89 -29.73
CA ARG A 17 -14.55 -4.48 -28.93
C ARG A 17 -15.64 -3.47 -28.57
N SER A 18 -15.25 -2.24 -28.23
CA SER A 18 -16.18 -1.20 -27.79
C SER A 18 -16.46 -0.12 -28.84
N ALA A 19 -15.71 -0.09 -29.95
CA ALA A 19 -15.70 1.01 -30.91
C ALA A 19 -15.35 2.38 -30.29
N ALA A 20 -14.78 2.41 -29.08
CA ALA A 20 -14.32 3.63 -28.44
C ALA A 20 -13.02 4.12 -29.09
N ARG A 21 -12.86 5.44 -29.25
CA ARG A 21 -11.61 6.04 -29.71
C ARG A 21 -10.57 6.00 -28.59
N MET A 22 -9.34 5.63 -28.92
CA MET A 22 -8.23 5.60 -27.96
C MET A 22 -7.97 6.99 -27.37
N GLU A 23 -8.09 8.04 -28.19
CA GLU A 23 -7.93 9.44 -27.76
C GLU A 23 -8.99 9.83 -26.70
N ASP A 24 -10.24 9.45 -26.89
CA ASP A 24 -11.33 9.75 -25.94
C ASP A 24 -11.12 9.01 -24.62
N LEU A 25 -10.71 7.74 -24.67
CA LEU A 25 -10.38 6.96 -23.47
C LEU A 25 -9.17 7.55 -22.73
N ASN A 26 -8.12 7.98 -23.44
CA ASN A 26 -6.97 8.65 -22.84
C ASN A 26 -7.37 9.94 -22.12
N LYS A 27 -8.24 10.76 -22.73
CA LYS A 27 -8.78 11.98 -22.09
C LYS A 27 -9.54 11.66 -20.81
N LEU A 28 -10.39 10.64 -20.81
CA LEU A 28 -11.13 10.20 -19.63
C LEU A 28 -10.19 9.68 -18.53
N ILE A 29 -9.16 8.91 -18.87
CA ILE A 29 -8.16 8.45 -17.89
C ILE A 29 -7.38 9.62 -17.31
N GLN A 30 -6.99 10.60 -18.13
CA GLN A 30 -6.34 11.83 -17.64
C GLN A 30 -7.26 12.65 -16.72
N GLU A 31 -8.55 12.81 -17.07
CA GLU A 31 -9.53 13.48 -16.20
C GLU A 31 -9.71 12.73 -14.87
N PHE A 32 -9.84 11.40 -14.94
CA PHE A 32 -9.91 10.55 -13.75
C PHE A 32 -8.70 10.76 -12.84
N ASN A 33 -7.48 10.71 -13.39
CA ASN A 33 -6.26 10.90 -12.62
C ASN A 33 -6.17 12.29 -11.99
N LYS A 34 -6.67 13.35 -12.62
CA LYS A 34 -6.73 14.69 -11.98
C LYS A 34 -7.58 14.72 -10.72
N HIS A 35 -8.59 13.85 -10.63
CA HIS A 35 -9.46 13.77 -9.46
C HIS A 35 -8.95 12.78 -8.41
N GLU A 36 -8.25 11.73 -8.82
CA GLU A 36 -7.64 10.74 -7.92
C GLU A 36 -6.29 11.19 -7.35
N GLN A 37 -5.39 11.65 -8.22
CA GLN A 37 -4.09 12.23 -7.88
C GLN A 37 -4.32 13.70 -7.52
N ARG A 38 -4.39 13.98 -6.23
CA ARG A 38 -4.43 15.36 -5.74
C ARG A 38 -3.03 15.94 -5.80
N GLU A 39 -2.89 17.12 -6.40
CA GLU A 39 -1.68 17.91 -6.22
C GLU A 39 -1.49 18.17 -4.72
N TYR A 40 -0.26 17.91 -4.26
CA TYR A 40 0.17 18.21 -2.92
C TYR A 40 0.68 19.62 -2.92
N ASP A 41 -0.16 20.56 -2.49
CA ASP A 41 0.31 21.88 -2.11
C ASP A 41 1.22 21.77 -0.87
N ASP A 42 2.02 22.83 -0.65
CA ASP A 42 2.98 22.89 0.44
C ASP A 42 2.32 22.68 1.82
N GLN A 43 1.07 23.09 1.97
CA GLN A 43 0.29 22.93 3.19
C GLN A 43 -0.03 21.46 3.46
N ARG A 44 -0.53 20.70 2.48
CA ARG A 44 -0.78 19.26 2.60
C ARG A 44 0.50 18.48 2.84
N ALA A 45 1.58 18.84 2.16
CA ALA A 45 2.90 18.26 2.39
C ALA A 45 3.32 18.38 3.87
N LEU A 46 3.13 19.56 4.47
CA LEU A 46 3.39 19.82 5.89
C LEU A 46 2.46 19.03 6.82
N GLU A 47 1.17 18.93 6.49
CA GLU A 47 0.20 18.14 7.25
C GLU A 47 0.57 16.65 7.26
N ILE A 48 0.98 16.09 6.12
CA ILE A 48 1.42 14.69 5.99
C ILE A 48 2.67 14.44 6.82
N HIS A 49 3.63 15.36 6.77
CA HIS A 49 4.84 15.28 7.57
C HIS A 49 4.52 15.26 9.07
N THR A 50 3.64 16.16 9.50
CA THR A 50 3.22 16.28 10.91
C THR A 50 2.51 15.01 11.40
N ALA A 51 1.65 14.40 10.58
CA ALA A 51 0.98 13.15 10.90
C ALA A 51 1.97 11.96 11.00
N LYS A 52 2.91 11.87 10.04
CA LYS A 52 3.96 10.85 10.02
C LYS A 52 4.82 10.91 11.28
N ASP A 53 5.32 12.10 11.62
CA ASP A 53 6.17 12.30 12.80
C ASP A 53 5.43 11.94 14.10
N PHE A 54 4.15 12.29 14.18
CA PHE A 54 3.30 11.92 15.31
C PHE A 54 3.16 10.40 15.45
N ILE A 55 2.83 9.67 14.37
CA ILE A 55 2.73 8.21 14.40
C ILE A 55 4.07 7.57 14.79
N PHE A 56 5.19 8.05 14.27
CA PHE A 56 6.52 7.50 14.62
C PHE A 56 6.91 7.79 16.07
N SER A 57 6.59 8.98 16.57
CA SER A 57 6.77 9.33 17.99
C SER A 57 5.91 8.45 18.89
N MET A 58 4.65 8.20 18.50
CA MET A 58 3.74 7.29 19.19
C MET A 58 4.32 5.87 19.26
N LEU A 59 4.84 5.34 18.16
CA LEU A 59 5.50 4.03 18.15
C LEU A 59 6.76 4.01 19.04
N GLY A 60 7.51 5.10 19.10
CA GLY A 60 8.62 5.27 20.04
C GLY A 60 8.17 5.26 21.51
N MET A 61 6.97 5.75 21.81
CA MET A 61 6.37 5.63 23.15
C MET A 61 5.86 4.22 23.43
N VAL A 62 5.25 3.54 22.44
CA VAL A 62 4.86 2.12 22.55
C VAL A 62 6.07 1.25 22.86
N GLN A 63 7.20 1.48 22.17
CA GLN A 63 8.46 0.78 22.44
C GLN A 63 8.92 0.94 23.90
N LYS A 64 8.71 2.11 24.50
CA LYS A 64 9.11 2.39 25.89
C LYS A 64 8.19 1.79 26.95
N LEU A 65 6.97 1.35 26.61
CA LEU A 65 6.02 0.79 27.57
C LEU A 65 6.52 -0.53 28.17
N ASP A 66 6.94 -1.45 27.31
CA ASP A 66 7.31 -2.81 27.72
C ASP A 66 8.53 -3.39 26.96
N GLN A 67 9.15 -2.61 26.08
CA GLN A 67 10.36 -2.99 25.33
C GLN A 67 10.20 -4.23 24.43
N LYS A 68 8.96 -4.56 24.01
CA LYS A 68 8.73 -5.63 23.02
C LYS A 68 9.17 -5.22 21.62
N LEU A 69 8.88 -3.98 21.19
CA LEU A 69 9.35 -3.49 19.88
C LEU A 69 10.87 -3.28 19.89
N PRO A 70 11.55 -3.50 18.74
CA PRO A 70 12.95 -3.13 18.56
C PRO A 70 13.22 -1.65 18.86
N VAL A 71 14.34 -1.35 19.53
CA VAL A 71 14.76 0.03 19.84
C VAL A 71 15.07 0.80 18.55
N ALA A 72 15.87 0.21 17.67
CA ALA A 72 16.10 0.71 16.32
C ALA A 72 15.16 -0.03 15.37
N ASN A 73 14.03 0.60 15.04
CA ASN A 73 13.02 0.00 14.17
C ASN A 73 13.01 0.62 12.78
N GLU A 74 12.88 -0.21 11.75
CA GLU A 74 12.85 0.20 10.35
C GLU A 74 11.41 0.04 9.84
N TYR A 75 10.63 1.11 9.94
CA TYR A 75 9.26 1.10 9.47
C TYR A 75 9.20 1.23 7.95
N LEU A 76 8.24 0.53 7.33
CA LEU A 76 7.91 0.77 5.93
C LEU A 76 6.55 1.46 5.86
N LEU A 77 6.57 2.74 5.47
CA LEU A 77 5.37 3.54 5.26
C LEU A 77 5.03 3.55 3.76
N LEU A 78 3.87 3.01 3.42
CA LEU A 78 3.34 2.91 2.07
C LEU A 78 2.18 3.88 1.91
N SER A 79 2.11 4.56 0.77
CA SER A 79 0.92 5.36 0.43
C SER A 79 -0.19 4.45 -0.10
N GLY A 80 -1.41 4.70 0.36
CA GLY A 80 -2.58 3.84 0.20
C GLY A 80 -2.77 2.90 1.39
N GLY A 81 -4.02 2.64 1.74
CA GLY A 81 -4.42 1.73 2.81
C GLY A 81 -4.40 0.27 2.37
N VAL A 82 -4.55 -0.63 3.34
CA VAL A 82 -4.57 -2.09 3.08
C VAL A 82 -5.73 -2.45 2.13
N ARG A 83 -6.83 -1.70 2.22
CA ARG A 83 -8.04 -1.81 1.39
C ARG A 83 -7.77 -1.54 -0.09
N GLU A 84 -6.74 -0.78 -0.41
CA GLU A 84 -6.31 -0.46 -1.77
C GLU A 84 -5.37 -1.51 -2.38
N GLY A 85 -5.12 -2.62 -1.65
CA GLY A 85 -4.25 -3.72 -2.08
C GLY A 85 -2.79 -3.31 -2.20
N VAL A 86 -2.32 -2.44 -1.32
CA VAL A 86 -0.91 -2.03 -1.25
C VAL A 86 -0.05 -3.12 -0.59
N VAL A 87 -0.69 -4.00 0.18
CA VAL A 87 -0.10 -5.21 0.75
C VAL A 87 -1.11 -6.34 0.58
N ASP A 88 -0.64 -7.54 0.27
CA ASP A 88 -1.49 -8.74 0.20
C ASP A 88 -1.94 -9.14 1.60
N MET A 89 -3.14 -8.72 1.98
CA MET A 89 -3.73 -8.88 3.30
C MET A 89 -5.20 -9.30 3.19
N ASP A 90 -5.71 -9.95 4.23
CA ASP A 90 -7.09 -10.41 4.27
C ASP A 90 -8.01 -9.23 4.58
N LEU A 91 -8.96 -8.97 3.68
CA LEU A 91 -9.79 -7.75 3.72
C LEU A 91 -11.17 -7.97 4.35
N ASP A 92 -11.52 -9.19 4.77
CA ASP A 92 -12.91 -9.55 5.11
C ASP A 92 -13.36 -9.07 6.50
N GLU A 93 -12.40 -8.83 7.39
CA GLU A 93 -12.65 -8.37 8.76
C GLU A 93 -12.41 -6.87 8.92
N LEU A 94 -12.04 -6.18 7.84
CA LEU A 94 -11.73 -4.75 7.88
C LEU A 94 -13.00 -3.90 8.03
N SER A 95 -12.94 -2.94 8.95
CA SER A 95 -13.99 -1.94 9.06
C SER A 95 -14.10 -1.08 7.80
N VAL A 96 -15.32 -0.59 7.56
CA VAL A 96 -15.63 0.23 6.40
C VAL A 96 -15.21 1.66 6.68
N PHE A 97 -14.22 2.14 5.95
CA PHE A 97 -13.84 3.55 5.87
C PHE A 97 -14.08 4.05 4.45
N THR A 98 -14.64 5.24 4.34
CA THR A 98 -15.02 5.86 3.07
C THR A 98 -14.19 7.11 2.85
N ARG A 99 -13.40 7.14 1.77
CA ARG A 99 -12.65 8.32 1.36
C ARG A 99 -13.59 9.52 1.17
N GLY A 100 -13.15 10.70 1.61
CA GLY A 100 -13.92 11.93 1.65
C GLY A 100 -14.81 12.04 2.90
N THR A 101 -15.35 10.94 3.44
CA THR A 101 -16.19 10.97 4.63
C THR A 101 -15.39 10.73 5.91
N ASP A 102 -14.57 9.68 5.94
CA ASP A 102 -13.81 9.28 7.12
C ASP A 102 -12.35 9.74 7.06
N TYR A 103 -11.77 9.76 5.85
CA TYR A 103 -10.38 10.14 5.62
C TYR A 103 -10.22 10.78 4.25
N ASP A 104 -9.17 11.60 4.09
CA ASP A 104 -8.82 12.25 2.83
C ASP A 104 -7.63 11.55 2.16
N MET A 105 -6.74 10.99 2.99
CA MET A 105 -5.56 10.24 2.60
C MET A 105 -5.39 9.00 3.46
N ASP A 106 -4.84 7.95 2.90
CA ASP A 106 -4.56 6.70 3.60
C ASP A 106 -3.13 6.20 3.38
N PHE A 107 -2.64 5.49 4.37
CA PHE A 107 -1.30 4.93 4.42
C PHE A 107 -1.33 3.56 5.09
N THR A 108 -0.42 2.68 4.69
CA THR A 108 -0.16 1.42 5.36
C THR A 108 1.22 1.49 6.00
N LEU A 109 1.30 1.24 7.31
CA LEU A 109 2.56 1.27 8.06
C LEU A 109 2.90 -0.13 8.57
N LEU A 110 3.94 -0.73 7.99
CA LEU A 110 4.46 -2.01 8.46
C LEU A 110 5.45 -1.77 9.60
N VAL A 111 5.14 -2.34 10.77
CA VAL A 111 5.90 -2.18 12.01
C VAL A 111 6.54 -3.51 12.40
N PRO A 112 7.86 -3.69 12.23
CA PRO A 112 8.53 -4.90 12.67
C PRO A 112 8.40 -5.11 14.18
N ALA A 113 7.62 -6.12 14.57
CA ALA A 113 7.55 -6.63 15.94
C ALA A 113 8.78 -7.49 16.24
N LEU A 114 9.24 -8.25 15.24
CA LEU A 114 10.46 -9.04 15.28
C LEU A 114 11.32 -8.77 14.05
N LYS A 115 12.63 -8.88 14.23
CA LYS A 115 13.67 -8.64 13.23
C LYS A 115 14.64 -9.81 13.24
N LEU A 116 14.83 -10.47 12.09
CA LEU A 116 15.74 -11.61 11.98
C LEU A 116 17.00 -11.28 11.17
N HIS A 117 17.17 -10.03 10.74
CA HIS A 117 18.30 -9.58 9.95
C HIS A 117 19.64 -9.57 10.71
N ASP A 118 19.62 -9.41 12.04
CA ASP A 118 20.84 -9.31 12.85
C ASP A 118 21.55 -10.65 13.06
N ARG A 119 20.98 -11.76 12.56
CA ARG A 119 21.38 -13.10 12.97
C ARG A 119 22.54 -13.70 12.18
N ASN A 120 23.00 -13.08 11.09
CA ASN A 120 24.07 -13.57 10.21
C ASN A 120 23.97 -15.06 9.78
N GLN A 121 22.81 -15.70 10.00
CA GLN A 121 22.56 -17.11 9.76
C GLN A 121 21.23 -17.25 9.01
N PRO A 122 21.15 -18.18 8.04
CA PRO A 122 19.91 -18.44 7.33
C PRO A 122 18.83 -18.94 8.29
N VAL A 123 17.63 -18.38 8.18
CA VAL A 123 16.47 -18.79 8.95
C VAL A 123 15.67 -19.79 8.14
N THR A 124 15.38 -20.94 8.73
CA THR A 124 14.45 -21.90 8.13
C THR A 124 13.05 -21.65 8.67
N LEU A 125 12.14 -21.27 7.78
CA LEU A 125 10.72 -21.14 8.06
C LEU A 125 10.05 -22.52 7.89
N ASP A 126 9.26 -22.95 8.88
CA ASP A 126 8.55 -24.23 8.79
C ASP A 126 7.24 -24.04 8.02
N MET A 127 7.29 -24.40 6.73
CA MET A 127 6.14 -24.32 5.83
C MET A 127 5.41 -25.66 5.67
N ARG A 128 5.82 -26.73 6.38
CA ARG A 128 5.25 -28.09 6.18
C ARG A 128 3.77 -28.19 6.55
N HIS A 129 3.31 -27.31 7.43
CA HIS A 129 1.94 -27.25 7.91
C HIS A 129 1.16 -26.04 7.38
N SER A 130 1.73 -25.31 6.43
CA SER A 130 1.16 -24.09 5.89
C SER A 130 0.96 -24.18 4.39
N ALA A 131 -0.02 -23.45 3.89
CA ALA A 131 -0.17 -23.27 2.45
C ALA A 131 1.09 -22.58 1.86
N LEU A 132 1.27 -22.70 0.55
CA LEU A 132 2.34 -22.03 -0.15
C LEU A 132 2.31 -20.51 0.10
N GLY A 133 3.48 -19.90 0.31
CA GLY A 133 3.58 -18.48 0.69
C GLY A 133 3.16 -18.18 2.13
N HIS A 134 2.83 -19.19 2.96
CA HIS A 134 2.52 -19.03 4.38
C HIS A 134 3.49 -19.82 5.25
N SER A 135 3.66 -19.40 6.50
CA SER A 135 4.52 -20.09 7.46
C SER A 135 4.08 -19.86 8.89
N TRP A 136 4.37 -20.82 9.77
CA TRP A 136 4.41 -20.59 11.19
C TRP A 136 5.80 -20.10 11.59
N LEU A 137 5.89 -19.23 12.59
CA LEU A 137 7.17 -18.70 13.08
C LEU A 137 7.47 -19.25 14.47
N SER A 138 8.39 -20.22 14.54
CA SER A 138 8.84 -20.78 15.83
C SER A 138 9.72 -19.79 16.58
N LEU A 139 9.38 -19.51 17.84
CA LEU A 139 10.21 -18.67 18.69
C LEU A 139 11.49 -19.37 19.18
N ARG A 140 11.64 -20.68 18.98
CA ARG A 140 12.93 -21.38 19.21
C ARG A 140 14.05 -20.84 18.35
N LEU A 141 13.71 -20.12 17.29
CA LEU A 141 14.68 -19.38 16.54
C LEU A 141 15.35 -18.33 17.44
N PHE A 142 14.67 -17.63 18.35
CA PHE A 142 15.22 -16.45 19.05
C PHE A 142 15.91 -16.78 20.38
N ASP A 143 16.60 -15.78 20.94
CA ASP A 143 17.20 -15.85 22.29
C ASP A 143 16.13 -15.92 23.40
N GLU A 144 16.52 -16.40 24.58
CA GLU A 144 15.61 -16.54 25.73
C GLU A 144 14.94 -15.23 26.17
N GLY A 145 15.61 -14.09 26.00
CA GLY A 145 15.06 -12.77 26.32
C GLY A 145 13.91 -12.41 25.38
N THR A 146 14.08 -12.64 24.08
CA THR A 146 13.03 -12.48 23.07
C THR A 146 11.87 -13.45 23.30
N ILE A 147 12.16 -14.72 23.61
CA ILE A 147 11.12 -15.71 23.94
C ILE A 147 10.31 -15.25 25.15
N SER A 148 10.98 -14.83 26.24
CA SER A 148 10.33 -14.38 27.47
C SER A 148 9.44 -13.15 27.22
N ARG A 149 9.93 -12.18 26.44
CA ARG A 149 9.17 -10.97 26.08
C ARG A 149 7.92 -11.25 25.26
N TRP A 150 7.94 -12.25 24.39
CA TRP A 150 6.83 -12.53 23.46
C TRP A 150 6.00 -13.76 23.82
N LYS A 151 6.28 -14.40 24.97
CA LYS A 151 5.63 -15.65 25.40
C LYS A 151 4.11 -15.57 25.49
N ASP A 152 3.59 -14.42 25.91
CA ASP A 152 2.15 -14.11 26.00
C ASP A 152 1.49 -13.88 24.63
N CYS A 153 2.30 -13.70 23.58
CA CYS A 153 1.87 -13.54 22.20
C CYS A 153 2.18 -14.79 21.35
N CYS A 154 2.23 -15.96 22.00
CA CYS A 154 2.48 -17.23 21.33
C CYS A 154 1.36 -18.23 21.52
N SER A 155 1.12 -19.02 20.48
CA SER A 155 0.41 -20.28 20.63
C SER A 155 1.38 -21.37 21.07
N VAL A 156 0.86 -22.35 21.83
CA VAL A 156 1.64 -23.48 22.32
C VAL A 156 1.18 -24.74 21.60
N VAL A 157 2.14 -25.47 21.03
CA VAL A 157 1.89 -26.80 20.46
C VAL A 157 2.79 -27.80 21.18
N GLU A 158 2.17 -28.74 21.87
CA GLU A 158 2.87 -29.82 22.56
C GLU A 158 3.34 -30.87 21.55
N HIS A 159 4.63 -31.19 21.59
CA HIS A 159 5.18 -32.29 20.81
C HIS A 159 4.99 -33.62 21.55
N VAL A 160 4.89 -34.73 20.81
CA VAL A 160 4.73 -36.10 21.36
C VAL A 160 5.87 -36.48 22.33
N SER A 161 7.02 -35.81 22.21
CA SER A 161 8.17 -35.95 23.11
C SER A 161 8.09 -35.14 24.41
N GLY A 162 6.97 -34.46 24.69
CA GLY A 162 6.76 -33.64 25.90
C GLY A 162 7.40 -32.25 25.87
N THR A 163 8.01 -31.83 24.74
CA THR A 163 8.58 -30.48 24.60
C THR A 163 7.59 -29.51 23.95
N ALA A 164 7.27 -28.41 24.65
CA ALA A 164 6.41 -27.36 24.11
C ALA A 164 7.14 -26.55 23.01
N ASN A 165 6.45 -26.30 21.90
CA ASN A 165 6.86 -25.35 20.87
C ASN A 165 6.01 -24.07 21.01
N TYR A 166 6.68 -22.92 21.06
CA TYR A 166 6.04 -21.61 21.05
C TYR A 166 6.07 -21.05 19.64
N PHE A 167 4.91 -20.74 19.07
CA PHE A 167 4.78 -20.13 17.75
C PHE A 167 4.27 -18.71 17.88
N PHE A 168 4.92 -17.78 17.20
CA PHE A 168 4.59 -16.36 17.22
C PHE A 168 3.23 -16.13 16.56
N SER A 169 2.25 -15.66 17.33
CA SER A 169 0.86 -15.59 16.90
C SER A 169 0.51 -14.21 16.36
N PRO A 170 0.11 -14.07 15.08
CA PRO A 170 -0.19 -12.75 14.49
C PRO A 170 -1.37 -12.03 15.17
N THR A 171 -2.39 -12.77 15.58
CA THR A 171 -3.59 -12.28 16.27
C THR A 171 -3.27 -11.81 17.69
N LEU A 172 -2.52 -12.59 18.47
CA LEU A 172 -2.13 -12.16 19.82
C LEU A 172 -1.17 -10.96 19.77
N VAL A 173 -0.29 -10.91 18.76
CA VAL A 173 0.59 -9.76 18.53
C VAL A 173 -0.21 -8.52 18.15
N SER A 174 -1.21 -8.62 17.28
CA SER A 174 -2.07 -7.48 16.92
C SER A 174 -2.91 -7.01 18.12
N ASP A 175 -3.45 -7.93 18.92
CA ASP A 175 -4.18 -7.61 20.16
C ASP A 175 -3.31 -6.87 21.18
N TRP A 176 -2.08 -7.34 21.40
CA TRP A 176 -1.12 -6.62 22.24
C TRP A 176 -0.84 -5.23 21.65
N PHE A 177 -0.58 -5.15 20.35
CA PHE A 177 -0.16 -3.91 19.71
C PHE A 177 -1.26 -2.85 19.73
N TYR A 178 -2.51 -3.25 19.48
CA TYR A 178 -3.68 -2.40 19.62
C TYR A 178 -3.84 -1.85 21.04
N ARG A 179 -3.71 -2.71 22.06
CA ARG A 179 -3.78 -2.29 23.47
C ARG A 179 -2.70 -1.26 23.80
N SER A 180 -1.46 -1.52 23.37
CA SER A 180 -0.33 -0.62 23.61
C SER A 180 -0.49 0.73 22.89
N ILE A 181 -0.88 0.72 21.61
CA ILE A 181 -1.18 1.96 20.85
C ILE A 181 -2.30 2.75 21.56
N SER A 182 -3.38 2.08 21.95
CA SER A 182 -4.53 2.72 22.60
C SER A 182 -4.13 3.37 23.93
N LEU A 183 -3.31 2.70 24.74
CA LEU A 183 -2.80 3.25 26.00
C LEU A 183 -1.94 4.50 25.78
N VAL A 184 -1.01 4.45 24.81
CA VAL A 184 -0.16 5.61 24.48
C VAL A 184 -1.00 6.76 23.96
N LEU A 185 -1.89 6.53 23.00
CA LEU A 185 -2.72 7.58 22.42
C LEU A 185 -3.65 8.21 23.46
N MET A 186 -4.18 7.42 24.41
CA MET A 186 -4.96 7.94 25.52
C MET A 186 -4.13 8.86 26.43
N GLU A 187 -2.87 8.52 26.71
CA GLU A 187 -2.00 9.36 27.54
C GLU A 187 -1.59 10.66 26.82
N VAL A 188 -1.24 10.57 25.53
CA VAL A 188 -0.90 11.72 24.69
C VAL A 188 -2.07 12.71 24.63
N GLN A 189 -3.30 12.21 24.57
CA GLN A 189 -4.50 13.05 24.51
C GLN A 189 -4.86 13.73 25.84
N LYS A 190 -4.34 13.28 26.99
CA LYS A 190 -4.59 13.96 28.29
C LYS A 190 -3.92 15.34 28.38
N LYS A 191 -2.80 15.53 27.69
CA LYS A 191 -2.03 16.78 27.66
C LYS A 191 -1.67 17.15 26.22
N PRO A 192 -2.67 17.53 25.39
CA PRO A 192 -2.42 17.83 24.00
C PRO A 192 -1.52 19.06 23.89
N GLN A 193 -0.44 18.93 23.13
CA GLN A 193 0.45 20.05 22.84
C GLN A 193 -0.06 20.79 21.60
N ARG A 194 0.20 22.10 21.51
CA ARG A 194 -0.22 22.87 20.34
C ARG A 194 0.49 22.33 19.10
N GLY A 195 -0.28 21.97 18.08
CA GLY A 195 0.24 21.42 16.82
C GLY A 195 0.33 19.90 16.77
N THR A 196 -0.02 19.17 17.83
CA THR A 196 -0.14 17.71 17.74
C THR A 196 -1.40 17.32 16.96
N PRO A 197 -1.32 16.35 16.04
CA PRO A 197 -2.48 15.73 15.39
C PRO A 197 -3.57 15.35 16.38
N ARG A 198 -4.83 15.58 16.01
CA ARG A 198 -6.00 15.08 16.74
C ARG A 198 -6.21 13.63 16.37
N VAL A 199 -6.26 12.74 17.35
CA VAL A 199 -6.66 11.35 17.13
C VAL A 199 -8.18 11.32 17.03
N GLU A 200 -8.71 11.08 15.84
CA GLU A 200 -10.16 11.06 15.60
C GLU A 200 -10.77 9.69 15.87
N LYS A 201 -10.06 8.63 15.46
CA LYS A 201 -10.52 7.26 15.62
C LYS A 201 -9.34 6.30 15.74
N VAL A 202 -9.51 5.26 16.55
CA VAL A 202 -8.60 4.11 16.64
C VAL A 202 -9.46 2.87 16.64
N GLU A 203 -9.25 1.98 15.68
CA GLU A 203 -10.05 0.77 15.49
C GLU A 203 -9.15 -0.45 15.30
N HIS A 204 -9.58 -1.59 15.85
CA HIS A 204 -8.94 -2.88 15.66
C HIS A 204 -9.85 -3.76 14.80
N SER A 205 -9.37 -4.17 13.63
CA SER A 205 -10.13 -4.95 12.66
C SER A 205 -9.30 -6.13 12.18
N GLY A 206 -9.60 -7.32 12.70
CA GLY A 206 -8.76 -8.50 12.52
C GLY A 206 -7.36 -8.24 13.09
N THR A 207 -6.34 -8.19 12.22
CA THR A 207 -4.93 -7.97 12.59
C THR A 207 -4.41 -6.57 12.22
N VAL A 208 -5.30 -5.69 11.74
CA VAL A 208 -4.98 -4.32 11.35
C VAL A 208 -5.48 -3.34 12.40
N ILE A 209 -4.61 -2.40 12.79
CA ILE A 209 -4.97 -1.26 13.65
C ILE A 209 -5.12 -0.03 12.77
N SER A 210 -6.35 0.45 12.58
CA SER A 210 -6.63 1.66 11.80
C SER A 210 -6.68 2.89 12.72
N VAL A 211 -5.83 3.89 12.45
CA VAL A 211 -5.76 5.16 13.19
C VAL A 211 -6.10 6.31 12.26
N VAL A 212 -7.14 7.08 12.58
CA VAL A 212 -7.50 8.31 11.83
C VAL A 212 -6.98 9.52 12.59
N LEU A 213 -6.11 10.29 11.94
CA LEU A 213 -5.52 11.52 12.45
C LEU A 213 -6.03 12.75 11.71
N GLY A 214 -6.57 13.72 12.44
CA GLY A 214 -6.87 15.05 11.93
C GLY A 214 -5.66 15.98 12.09
N VAL A 215 -5.14 16.51 10.98
CA VAL A 215 -4.02 17.46 10.95
C VAL A 215 -4.39 18.65 10.07
N GLY A 216 -4.59 19.81 10.70
CA GLY A 216 -5.06 20.99 9.99
C GLY A 216 -6.43 20.73 9.37
N SER A 217 -6.49 20.75 8.05
CA SER A 217 -7.72 20.48 7.27
C SER A 217 -7.80 19.06 6.70
N SER A 218 -6.78 18.22 6.93
CA SER A 218 -6.67 16.88 6.36
C SER A 218 -6.90 15.80 7.40
N ARG A 219 -7.58 14.72 7.00
CA ARG A 219 -7.72 13.49 7.78
C ARG A 219 -6.94 12.36 7.15
N MET A 220 -6.09 11.72 7.93
CA MET A 220 -5.16 10.70 7.48
C MET A 220 -5.46 9.38 8.17
N LEU A 221 -5.80 8.37 7.38
CA LEU A 221 -5.98 7.00 7.84
C LEU A 221 -4.65 6.26 7.78
N TYR A 222 -4.17 5.76 8.91
CA TYR A 222 -3.03 4.86 8.99
C TYR A 222 -3.51 3.45 9.33
N ASP A 223 -3.36 2.51 8.41
CA ASP A 223 -3.45 1.09 8.69
C ASP A 223 -2.08 0.63 9.22
N VAL A 224 -1.97 0.48 10.54
CA VAL A 224 -0.75 0.05 11.24
C VAL A 224 -0.78 -1.47 11.39
N VAL A 225 0.22 -2.15 10.84
CA VAL A 225 0.28 -3.61 10.74
C VAL A 225 1.56 -4.13 11.40
N PRO A 226 1.47 -4.96 12.46
CA PRO A 226 2.65 -5.61 13.01
C PRO A 226 3.16 -6.68 12.05
N VAL A 227 4.46 -6.68 11.79
CA VAL A 227 5.11 -7.63 10.85
C VAL A 227 6.35 -8.27 11.46
N VAL A 228 6.87 -9.30 10.80
CA VAL A 228 8.20 -9.82 11.06
C VAL A 228 9.10 -9.53 9.87
N SER A 229 10.27 -8.94 10.12
CA SER A 229 11.18 -8.50 9.05
C SER A 229 12.35 -9.46 8.86
N PHE A 230 12.62 -9.78 7.59
CA PHE A 230 13.71 -10.63 7.13
C PHE A 230 14.62 -9.88 6.15
N LYS A 231 15.89 -10.30 6.10
CA LYS A 231 16.85 -9.89 5.05
C LYS A 231 17.03 -11.03 4.05
N GLY A 232 17.25 -10.68 2.79
CA GLY A 232 17.47 -11.62 1.70
C GLY A 232 16.18 -12.14 1.08
N TRP A 233 16.33 -13.16 0.23
CA TRP A 233 15.24 -13.72 -0.57
C TRP A 233 14.77 -15.08 -0.02
N PRO A 234 13.47 -15.33 0.12
CA PRO A 234 12.98 -16.60 0.62
C PRO A 234 13.10 -17.69 -0.45
N ALA A 235 13.51 -18.90 -0.04
CA ALA A 235 13.74 -20.02 -0.96
C ALA A 235 12.53 -20.38 -1.81
N VAL A 236 11.31 -20.20 -1.28
CA VAL A 236 10.06 -20.44 -2.04
C VAL A 236 9.91 -19.51 -3.24
N ALA A 237 10.52 -18.32 -3.21
CA ALA A 237 10.50 -17.35 -4.31
C ALA A 237 11.75 -17.45 -5.20
N GLN A 238 12.64 -18.42 -4.98
CA GLN A 238 13.92 -18.49 -5.71
C GLN A 238 13.73 -18.65 -7.23
N SER A 239 12.67 -19.34 -7.65
CA SER A 239 12.34 -19.51 -9.07
C SER A 239 12.05 -18.19 -9.79
N TRP A 240 11.58 -17.17 -9.07
CA TRP A 240 11.37 -15.83 -9.62
C TRP A 240 12.68 -15.22 -10.14
N LEU A 241 13.82 -15.48 -9.47
CA LEU A 241 15.12 -14.96 -9.91
C LEU A 241 15.69 -15.67 -11.16
N MET A 242 15.00 -16.68 -11.68
CA MET A 242 15.43 -17.40 -12.89
C MET A 242 14.91 -16.74 -14.18
N GLU A 243 14.04 -15.74 -14.07
CA GLU A 243 13.44 -15.02 -15.19
C GLU A 243 13.88 -13.53 -15.18
N ASN A 244 13.59 -12.81 -16.26
CA ASN A 244 13.96 -11.39 -16.37
C ASN A 244 12.80 -10.49 -15.93
N HIS A 245 12.91 -9.94 -14.72
CA HIS A 245 11.91 -9.05 -14.11
C HIS A 245 12.36 -7.59 -14.01
N PHE A 246 13.51 -7.25 -14.59
CA PHE A 246 14.11 -5.92 -14.51
C PHE A 246 13.84 -5.15 -15.80
N TRP A 247 12.56 -4.88 -16.06
CA TRP A 247 12.07 -4.40 -17.37
C TRP A 247 12.66 -3.06 -17.82
N ASP A 248 13.05 -2.15 -16.93
CA ASP A 248 13.64 -0.86 -17.29
C ASP A 248 15.18 -0.86 -17.26
N GLY A 249 15.80 -1.92 -16.75
CA GLY A 249 17.25 -2.07 -16.58
C GLY A 249 17.90 -1.06 -15.62
N LYS A 250 17.12 -0.25 -14.88
CA LYS A 250 17.65 0.78 -13.97
C LYS A 250 17.78 0.28 -12.54
N ILE A 251 16.93 -0.66 -12.16
CA ILE A 251 16.90 -1.22 -10.81
C ILE A 251 17.71 -2.51 -10.76
N THR A 252 18.54 -2.66 -9.74
CA THR A 252 19.38 -3.87 -9.62
C THR A 252 18.63 -4.97 -8.89
N GLU A 253 19.05 -6.22 -9.13
CA GLU A 253 18.51 -7.38 -8.42
C GLU A 253 18.65 -7.20 -6.90
N GLU A 254 19.81 -6.74 -6.44
CA GLU A 254 20.13 -6.57 -5.01
C GLU A 254 19.18 -5.58 -4.31
N GLU A 255 18.75 -4.53 -5.01
CA GLU A 255 17.78 -3.56 -4.46
C GLU A 255 16.42 -4.22 -4.23
N VAL A 256 15.96 -5.03 -5.19
CA VAL A 256 14.66 -5.70 -5.17
C VAL A 256 14.64 -6.86 -4.16
N ILE A 257 15.70 -7.66 -4.07
CA ILE A 257 15.75 -8.87 -3.23
C ILE A 257 16.28 -8.64 -1.80
N SER A 258 16.40 -7.37 -1.40
CA SER A 258 17.04 -6.99 -0.13
C SER A 258 16.37 -7.54 1.13
N GLY A 259 15.07 -7.84 1.08
CA GLY A 259 14.34 -8.43 2.20
C GLY A 259 12.85 -8.60 1.94
N PHE A 260 12.20 -9.35 2.82
CA PHE A 260 10.76 -9.60 2.80
C PHE A 260 10.18 -9.50 4.21
N TYR A 261 8.85 -9.53 4.29
CA TYR A 261 8.11 -9.52 5.53
C TYR A 261 7.25 -10.77 5.68
N LEU A 262 6.94 -11.10 6.92
CA LEU A 262 5.76 -11.89 7.24
C LEU A 262 4.67 -10.95 7.76
N VAL A 263 3.51 -10.97 7.12
CA VAL A 263 2.34 -10.16 7.45
C VAL A 263 1.23 -11.02 8.06
N PRO A 264 0.35 -10.46 8.92
CA PRO A 264 -0.61 -11.24 9.69
C PRO A 264 -1.84 -11.57 8.84
N ALA A 265 -1.68 -12.52 7.92
CA ALA A 265 -2.72 -13.04 7.05
C ALA A 265 -2.64 -14.57 6.97
N CYS A 266 -3.80 -15.20 6.81
CA CYS A 266 -3.95 -16.63 6.96
C CYS A 266 -4.46 -17.26 5.67
N SER A 267 -3.95 -18.44 5.36
CA SER A 267 -4.52 -19.22 4.27
C SER A 267 -5.91 -19.73 4.63
N HIS A 268 -6.74 -20.00 3.62
CA HIS A 268 -8.11 -20.49 3.80
C HIS A 268 -8.23 -21.83 4.54
N VAL A 269 -7.19 -22.67 4.51
CA VAL A 269 -7.09 -23.95 5.22
C VAL A 269 -6.27 -23.85 6.52
N GLY A 270 -5.68 -22.68 6.74
CA GLY A 270 -4.73 -22.42 7.81
C GLY A 270 -5.40 -22.14 9.15
N ARG A 271 -4.54 -21.84 10.14
CA ARG A 271 -4.97 -21.37 11.46
C ARG A 271 -4.52 -19.93 11.63
N ARG A 272 -5.48 -19.00 11.71
CA ARG A 272 -5.21 -17.56 11.88
C ARG A 272 -4.30 -17.25 13.06
N GLU A 273 -4.40 -18.04 14.12
CA GLU A 273 -3.58 -17.87 15.33
C GLU A 273 -2.08 -18.14 15.11
N ASN A 274 -1.69 -18.81 14.02
CA ASN A 274 -0.33 -19.30 13.80
C ASN A 274 0.29 -18.90 12.46
N GLU A 275 -0.55 -18.65 11.45
CA GLU A 275 -0.07 -18.43 10.09
C GLU A 275 0.24 -16.98 9.80
N TRP A 276 1.43 -16.78 9.23
CA TRP A 276 1.81 -15.54 8.59
C TRP A 276 1.96 -15.76 7.09
N ARG A 277 1.66 -14.74 6.29
CA ARG A 277 1.88 -14.74 4.84
C ARG A 277 3.17 -13.99 4.48
N LEU A 278 3.91 -14.48 3.50
CA LEU A 278 5.05 -13.77 2.92
C LEU A 278 4.57 -12.53 2.18
N SER A 279 5.25 -11.40 2.41
CA SER A 279 5.00 -10.13 1.75
C SER A 279 6.29 -9.54 1.21
N PHE A 280 6.23 -9.13 -0.06
CA PHE A 280 7.34 -8.54 -0.80
C PHE A 280 7.18 -7.03 -0.96
N ALA A 281 6.46 -6.37 -0.03
CA ALA A 281 6.16 -4.94 -0.09
C ALA A 281 7.39 -4.06 -0.31
N ARG A 282 8.57 -4.45 0.20
CA ARG A 282 9.84 -3.75 -0.05
C ARG A 282 10.24 -3.83 -1.53
N SER A 283 10.23 -5.03 -2.09
CA SER A 283 10.51 -5.30 -3.51
C SER A 283 9.51 -4.61 -4.42
N GLU A 284 8.23 -4.60 -4.05
CA GLU A 284 7.19 -3.89 -4.80
C GLU A 284 7.41 -2.37 -4.85
N VAL A 285 7.88 -1.77 -3.75
CA VAL A 285 8.23 -0.33 -3.73
C VAL A 285 9.38 -0.03 -4.70
N GLN A 286 10.36 -0.94 -4.78
CA GLN A 286 11.46 -0.82 -5.72
C GLN A 286 10.95 -0.91 -7.16
N LEU A 287 10.23 -1.98 -7.51
CA LEU A 287 9.67 -2.17 -8.84
C LEU A 287 8.70 -1.06 -9.26
N LYS A 288 7.93 -0.49 -8.33
CA LYS A 288 6.99 0.60 -8.61
C LYS A 288 7.69 1.80 -9.27
N LYS A 289 8.94 2.08 -8.92
CA LYS A 289 9.72 3.20 -9.50
C LYS A 289 9.95 3.05 -11.01
N CYS A 290 9.89 1.82 -11.50
CA CYS A 290 10.15 1.45 -12.89
C CYS A 290 8.87 1.37 -13.72
N ILE A 291 7.69 1.53 -13.10
CA ILE A 291 6.40 1.48 -13.81
C ILE A 291 6.16 2.82 -14.52
N SER A 292 5.83 2.76 -15.82
CA SER A 292 5.62 3.98 -16.59
C SER A 292 4.37 4.75 -16.12
N PRO A 293 4.36 6.09 -16.23
CA PRO A 293 3.20 6.90 -15.85
C PRO A 293 1.92 6.47 -16.58
N SER A 294 2.01 6.11 -17.86
CA SER A 294 0.87 5.61 -18.65
C SER A 294 0.30 4.30 -18.10
N LEU A 295 1.15 3.36 -17.67
CA LEU A 295 0.70 2.10 -17.08
C LEU A 295 0.12 2.33 -15.68
N MET A 296 0.72 3.19 -14.87
CA MET A 296 0.18 3.54 -13.55
C MET A 296 -1.20 4.20 -13.68
N ALA A 297 -1.35 5.15 -14.61
CA ALA A 297 -2.63 5.79 -14.94
C ALA A 297 -3.70 4.77 -15.35
N ALA A 298 -3.34 3.83 -16.24
CA ALA A 298 -4.21 2.74 -16.65
C ALA A 298 -4.60 1.82 -15.46
N TYR A 299 -3.64 1.49 -14.60
CA TYR A 299 -3.87 0.66 -13.41
C TYR A 299 -4.83 1.33 -12.43
N GLN A 300 -4.66 2.62 -12.11
CA GLN A 300 -5.55 3.32 -11.18
C GLN A 300 -7.00 3.37 -11.72
N ALA A 301 -7.15 3.65 -13.01
CA ALA A 301 -8.46 3.62 -13.68
C ALA A 301 -9.07 2.21 -13.65
N CYS A 302 -8.29 1.17 -13.98
CA CYS A 302 -8.71 -0.23 -13.91
C CYS A 302 -9.18 -0.61 -12.50
N LYS A 303 -8.36 -0.27 -11.48
CA LYS A 303 -8.67 -0.52 -10.07
C LYS A 303 -9.99 0.12 -9.66
N ALA A 304 -10.22 1.38 -10.00
CA ALA A 304 -11.46 2.08 -9.64
C ALA A 304 -12.71 1.46 -10.27
N ILE A 305 -12.62 1.02 -11.53
CA ILE A 305 -13.72 0.34 -12.22
C ILE A 305 -13.97 -1.05 -11.62
N VAL A 306 -12.90 -1.84 -11.49
CA VAL A 306 -13.00 -3.26 -11.12
C VAL A 306 -13.36 -3.45 -9.65
N THR A 307 -12.74 -2.70 -8.73
CA THR A 307 -12.94 -2.88 -7.27
C THR A 307 -14.40 -2.71 -6.89
N LYS A 308 -15.10 -1.75 -7.51
CA LYS A 308 -16.53 -1.55 -7.28
C LYS A 308 -17.37 -2.67 -7.92
N LEU A 309 -17.08 -3.01 -9.16
CA LEU A 309 -17.86 -3.97 -9.95
C LEU A 309 -17.77 -5.41 -9.44
N LEU A 310 -16.59 -5.82 -8.97
CA LEU A 310 -16.30 -7.17 -8.51
C LEU A 310 -16.34 -7.30 -6.98
N SER A 311 -16.90 -6.31 -6.29
CA SER A 311 -17.02 -6.30 -4.82
C SER A 311 -17.93 -7.38 -4.24
N ARG A 312 -18.87 -7.93 -5.03
CA ARG A 312 -19.88 -8.92 -4.57
C ARG A 312 -20.23 -9.99 -5.62
N PRO A 313 -20.00 -11.30 -5.38
CA PRO A 313 -19.23 -11.85 -4.26
C PRO A 313 -17.78 -11.36 -4.33
N LYS A 314 -17.09 -11.27 -3.19
CA LYS A 314 -15.73 -10.74 -3.15
C LYS A 314 -14.77 -11.84 -3.57
N ALA A 315 -14.28 -11.75 -4.80
CA ALA A 315 -13.34 -12.71 -5.39
C ALA A 315 -12.04 -12.06 -5.84
N VAL A 316 -12.14 -10.86 -6.40
CA VAL A 316 -11.00 -10.12 -6.94
C VAL A 316 -10.80 -8.86 -6.13
N GLY A 317 -9.71 -8.83 -5.37
CA GLY A 317 -9.22 -7.63 -4.69
C GLY A 317 -8.18 -6.83 -5.50
N PRO A 318 -7.87 -5.59 -5.11
CA PRO A 318 -6.90 -4.75 -5.82
C PRO A 318 -5.50 -5.36 -5.96
N TYR A 319 -5.06 -6.20 -5.01
CA TYR A 319 -3.76 -6.87 -5.08
C TYR A 319 -3.65 -7.85 -6.28
N HIS A 320 -4.77 -8.44 -6.73
CA HIS A 320 -4.78 -9.24 -7.96
C HIS A 320 -4.48 -8.39 -9.19
N LEU A 321 -5.05 -7.18 -9.26
CA LEU A 321 -4.78 -6.23 -10.34
C LEU A 321 -3.32 -5.77 -10.33
N ARG A 322 -2.77 -5.59 -9.14
CA ARG A 322 -1.35 -5.24 -8.95
C ARG A 322 -0.46 -6.34 -9.50
N SER A 323 -0.77 -7.61 -9.20
CA SER A 323 -0.05 -8.75 -9.75
C SER A 323 -0.18 -8.83 -11.28
N VAL A 324 -1.38 -8.63 -11.83
CA VAL A 324 -1.60 -8.56 -13.29
C VAL A 324 -0.76 -7.44 -13.94
N MET A 325 -0.71 -6.27 -13.32
CA MET A 325 0.11 -5.15 -13.81
C MET A 325 1.60 -5.50 -13.83
N LEU A 326 2.12 -6.13 -12.77
CA LEU A 326 3.53 -6.54 -12.71
C LEU A 326 3.86 -7.61 -13.77
N TRP A 327 2.99 -8.60 -13.98
CA TRP A 327 3.14 -9.56 -15.07
C TRP A 327 3.06 -8.90 -16.46
N ALA A 328 2.26 -7.84 -16.62
CA ALA A 328 2.24 -7.07 -17.85
C ALA A 328 3.57 -6.34 -18.10
N CYS A 329 4.25 -5.86 -17.04
CA CYS A 329 5.58 -5.27 -17.17
C CYS A 329 6.63 -6.26 -17.69
N ASP A 330 6.59 -7.52 -17.25
CA ASP A 330 7.51 -8.55 -17.73
C ASP A 330 7.24 -8.92 -19.20
N ARG A 331 5.96 -8.96 -19.58
CA ARG A 331 5.52 -9.40 -20.91
C ARG A 331 5.68 -8.32 -21.99
N LEU A 332 5.45 -7.06 -21.66
CA LEU A 332 5.43 -5.96 -22.62
C LEU A 332 6.84 -5.35 -22.82
N PRO A 333 7.25 -5.03 -24.06
CA PRO A 333 8.54 -4.40 -24.30
C PRO A 333 8.67 -3.06 -23.57
N ALA A 334 9.82 -2.81 -22.94
CA ALA A 334 10.09 -1.54 -22.26
C ALA A 334 9.90 -0.31 -23.17
N ALA A 335 10.32 -0.42 -24.44
CA ALA A 335 10.14 0.62 -25.45
C ALA A 335 8.67 0.88 -25.80
N TYR A 336 7.79 -0.10 -25.59
CA TYR A 336 6.34 0.11 -25.70
C TYR A 336 5.85 0.87 -24.47
N LEU A 337 6.14 0.38 -23.26
CA LEU A 337 5.69 0.99 -22.00
C LEU A 337 6.13 2.46 -21.80
N GLN A 338 7.22 2.87 -22.44
CA GLN A 338 7.76 4.24 -22.38
C GLN A 338 7.10 5.22 -23.35
N GLN A 339 6.18 4.79 -24.22
CA GLN A 339 5.49 5.70 -25.13
C GLN A 339 4.42 6.53 -24.39
N ASP A 340 4.27 7.78 -24.82
CA ASP A 340 3.22 8.66 -24.35
C ASP A 340 1.84 8.17 -24.82
N GLU A 341 0.79 8.55 -24.09
CA GLU A 341 -0.62 8.29 -24.45
C GLU A 341 -1.01 6.81 -24.61
N LEU A 342 -0.28 5.89 -23.97
CA LEU A 342 -0.65 4.47 -23.94
C LEU A 342 -1.63 4.09 -22.83
N SER A 343 -2.17 5.05 -22.07
CA SER A 343 -3.05 4.72 -20.93
C SER A 343 -4.29 3.94 -21.36
N ALA A 344 -4.91 4.31 -22.49
CA ALA A 344 -6.08 3.62 -23.04
C ALA A 344 -5.80 2.16 -23.44
N PRO A 345 -4.86 1.85 -24.35
CA PRO A 345 -4.59 0.45 -24.70
C PRO A 345 -4.11 -0.39 -23.51
N LEU A 346 -3.34 0.19 -22.58
CA LEU A 346 -2.90 -0.51 -21.37
C LEU A 346 -4.08 -0.83 -20.44
N LEU A 347 -5.03 0.10 -20.27
CA LEU A 347 -6.25 -0.14 -19.48
C LEU A 347 -7.04 -1.32 -20.03
N LEU A 348 -7.26 -1.34 -21.35
CA LEU A 348 -8.00 -2.41 -22.03
C LEU A 348 -7.25 -3.75 -21.90
N GLY A 349 -5.92 -3.74 -22.04
CA GLY A 349 -5.08 -4.93 -21.86
C GLY A 349 -5.15 -5.49 -20.43
N LEU A 350 -5.10 -4.64 -19.41
CA LEU A 350 -5.23 -5.07 -18.00
C LEU A 350 -6.59 -5.72 -17.73
N MET A 351 -7.66 -5.18 -18.33
CA MET A 351 -9.00 -5.78 -18.23
C MET A 351 -9.08 -7.13 -18.95
N ASP A 352 -8.43 -7.27 -20.11
CA ASP A 352 -8.40 -8.53 -20.85
C ASP A 352 -7.58 -9.61 -20.11
N ASP A 353 -6.43 -9.23 -19.55
CA ASP A 353 -5.63 -10.12 -18.69
C ASP A 353 -6.41 -10.57 -17.46
N LEU A 354 -7.11 -9.66 -16.80
CA LEU A 354 -7.96 -10.01 -15.67
C LEU A 354 -9.11 -10.93 -16.10
N GLN A 355 -9.72 -10.69 -17.27
CA GLN A 355 -10.75 -11.58 -17.82
C GLN A 355 -10.19 -12.98 -18.08
N HIS A 356 -8.97 -13.07 -18.61
CA HIS A 356 -8.25 -14.33 -18.79
C HIS A 356 -7.99 -15.03 -17.45
N CYS A 357 -7.51 -14.31 -16.43
CA CYS A 357 -7.29 -14.85 -15.09
C CYS A 357 -8.59 -15.43 -14.49
N LEU A 358 -9.70 -14.72 -14.63
CA LEU A 358 -11.00 -15.15 -14.13
C LEU A 358 -11.51 -16.42 -14.84
N LEU A 359 -11.47 -16.45 -16.17
CA LEU A 359 -11.97 -17.58 -16.96
C LEU A 359 -11.16 -18.87 -16.73
N ASN A 360 -9.85 -18.73 -16.50
CA ASN A 360 -8.98 -19.88 -16.24
C ASN A 360 -8.81 -20.17 -14.75
N LYS A 361 -9.33 -19.29 -13.87
CA LYS A 361 -9.11 -19.32 -12.41
C LYS A 361 -7.62 -19.35 -12.05
N THR A 362 -6.82 -18.58 -12.79
CA THR A 362 -5.36 -18.49 -12.63
C THR A 362 -4.92 -17.04 -12.49
N CYS A 363 -4.45 -16.67 -11.31
CA CYS A 363 -3.74 -15.42 -11.08
C CYS A 363 -2.51 -15.73 -10.24
N PRO A 364 -1.36 -16.05 -10.87
CA PRO A 364 -0.15 -16.36 -10.15
C PRO A 364 0.33 -15.13 -9.37
N ASN A 365 0.71 -15.31 -8.11
CA ASN A 365 1.39 -14.28 -7.34
C ASN A 365 2.70 -13.92 -8.06
N TYR A 366 3.00 -12.62 -8.13
CA TYR A 366 4.15 -12.15 -8.91
C TYR A 366 5.49 -12.71 -8.41
N PHE A 367 5.74 -12.74 -7.10
CA PHE A 367 7.01 -13.20 -6.52
C PHE A 367 7.04 -14.69 -6.17
N ILE A 368 5.87 -15.33 -6.10
CA ILE A 368 5.74 -16.77 -5.90
C ILE A 368 4.84 -17.32 -7.02
N PRO A 369 5.33 -17.47 -8.27
CA PRO A 369 4.50 -17.78 -9.43
C PRO A 369 3.69 -19.08 -9.30
N GLN A 370 4.19 -20.03 -8.51
CA GLN A 370 3.50 -21.27 -8.18
C GLN A 370 2.30 -21.11 -7.22
N CYS A 371 2.12 -19.93 -6.61
CA CYS A 371 0.99 -19.59 -5.75
C CYS A 371 -0.12 -18.95 -6.57
N ASN A 372 -1.18 -19.71 -6.87
CA ASN A 372 -2.34 -19.19 -7.58
C ASN A 372 -3.34 -18.53 -6.62
N MET A 373 -3.48 -17.21 -6.69
CA MET A 373 -4.36 -16.44 -5.82
C MET A 373 -5.86 -16.66 -6.12
N LEU A 374 -6.20 -17.19 -7.31
CA LEU A 374 -7.56 -17.53 -7.70
C LEU A 374 -7.86 -19.03 -7.62
N GLU A 375 -6.99 -19.84 -7.02
CA GLU A 375 -7.12 -21.31 -6.96
C GLU A 375 -8.49 -21.76 -6.41
N ARG A 376 -9.05 -20.99 -5.47
CA ARG A 376 -10.30 -21.29 -4.77
C ARG A 376 -11.51 -20.55 -5.32
N LEU A 377 -11.37 -19.80 -6.40
CA LEU A 377 -12.49 -19.10 -7.01
C LEU A 377 -13.51 -20.13 -7.53
N GLU A 378 -14.74 -20.09 -7.03
CA GLU A 378 -15.82 -20.97 -7.48
C GLU A 378 -16.19 -20.69 -8.95
N ASP A 379 -16.59 -21.72 -9.70
CA ASP A 379 -16.90 -21.59 -11.14
C ASP A 379 -18.02 -20.58 -11.41
N ASP A 380 -19.07 -20.59 -10.60
CA ASP A 380 -20.19 -19.65 -10.73
C ASP A 380 -19.76 -18.21 -10.45
N ALA A 381 -18.89 -18.00 -9.45
CA ALA A 381 -18.32 -16.70 -9.14
C ALA A 381 -17.38 -16.23 -10.26
N ALA A 382 -16.48 -17.09 -10.74
CA ALA A 382 -15.59 -16.82 -11.86
C ALA A 382 -16.36 -16.37 -13.11
N LEU A 383 -17.39 -17.13 -13.49
CA LEU A 383 -18.23 -16.83 -14.64
C LEU A 383 -19.01 -15.52 -14.46
N LEU A 384 -19.56 -15.27 -13.27
CA LEU A 384 -20.24 -14.01 -12.95
C LEU A 384 -19.30 -12.82 -13.08
N HIS A 385 -18.10 -12.90 -12.51
CA HIS A 385 -17.10 -11.82 -12.59
C HIS A 385 -16.60 -11.60 -14.02
N ALA A 386 -16.34 -12.67 -14.77
CA ALA A 386 -15.95 -12.58 -16.17
C ALA A 386 -17.03 -11.92 -17.03
N ARG A 387 -18.32 -12.23 -16.79
CA ARG A 387 -19.44 -11.56 -17.48
C ARG A 387 -19.53 -10.07 -17.15
N ARG A 388 -19.37 -9.70 -15.88
CA ARG A 388 -19.35 -8.29 -15.47
C ARG A 388 -18.20 -7.53 -16.12
N LEU A 389 -17.00 -8.10 -16.11
CA LEU A 389 -15.83 -7.49 -16.75
C LEU A 389 -15.98 -7.41 -18.27
N SER A 390 -16.63 -8.42 -18.89
CA SER A 390 -16.99 -8.37 -20.30
C SER A 390 -17.93 -7.20 -20.62
N SER A 391 -18.90 -6.91 -19.75
CA SER A 391 -19.80 -5.76 -19.89
C SER A 391 -19.04 -4.44 -19.80
N VAL A 392 -18.01 -4.35 -18.95
CA VAL A 392 -17.13 -3.17 -18.92
C VAL A 392 -16.37 -3.04 -20.21
N ARG A 393 -15.81 -4.15 -20.72
CA ARG A 393 -15.00 -4.13 -21.93
C ARG A 393 -15.78 -3.79 -23.20
N SER A 394 -17.10 -3.90 -23.20
CA SER A 394 -17.95 -3.42 -24.30
C SER A 394 -18.21 -1.90 -24.26
N ASP A 395 -18.06 -1.24 -23.11
CA ASP A 395 -18.19 0.23 -23.00
C ASP A 395 -17.28 0.80 -21.89
N PRO A 396 -15.95 0.78 -22.08
CA PRO A 396 -15.00 1.26 -21.08
C PRO A 396 -15.15 2.77 -20.81
N ALA A 397 -15.63 3.53 -21.79
CA ALA A 397 -15.81 4.98 -21.66
C ALA A 397 -16.87 5.32 -20.61
N GLU A 398 -18.01 4.63 -20.62
CA GLU A 398 -19.08 4.89 -19.65
C GLU A 398 -18.68 4.52 -18.20
N HIS A 399 -17.94 3.43 -18.05
CA HIS A 399 -17.41 3.04 -16.74
C HIS A 399 -16.33 4.01 -16.23
N LEU A 400 -15.50 4.58 -17.11
CA LEU A 400 -14.58 5.66 -16.74
C LEU A 400 -15.33 6.92 -16.30
N ARG A 401 -16.37 7.36 -17.01
CA ARG A 401 -17.20 8.50 -16.59
C ARG A 401 -17.82 8.27 -15.21
N THR A 402 -18.34 7.08 -14.97
CA THR A 402 -18.88 6.70 -13.66
C THR A 402 -17.80 6.78 -12.57
N ALA A 403 -16.59 6.27 -12.84
CA ALA A 403 -15.47 6.36 -11.90
C ALA A 403 -15.07 7.82 -11.61
N ILE A 404 -15.04 8.68 -12.63
CA ILE A 404 -14.78 10.12 -12.49
C ILE A 404 -15.82 10.79 -11.60
N GLU A 405 -17.11 10.51 -11.80
CA GLU A 405 -18.17 11.11 -10.97
C GLU A 405 -18.07 10.67 -9.50
N HIS A 406 -17.64 9.44 -9.22
CA HIS A 406 -17.35 9.00 -7.86
C HIS A 406 -16.15 9.73 -7.25
N ALA A 407 -15.06 9.89 -8.01
CA ALA A 407 -13.89 10.65 -7.54
C ALA A 407 -14.26 12.12 -7.25
N LYS A 408 -15.07 12.75 -8.11
CA LYS A 408 -15.60 14.10 -7.90
C LYS A 408 -16.48 14.19 -6.65
N ALA A 409 -17.37 13.22 -6.43
CA ALA A 409 -18.23 13.19 -5.25
C ALA A 409 -17.42 13.06 -3.94
N ALA A 410 -16.41 12.17 -3.91
CA ALA A 410 -15.52 12.04 -2.77
C ALA A 410 -14.75 13.34 -2.47
N ASN A 411 -14.28 14.02 -3.53
CA ASN A 411 -13.59 15.31 -3.39
C ASN A 411 -14.51 16.42 -2.85
N ARG A 412 -15.78 16.47 -3.25
CA ARG A 412 -16.76 17.42 -2.71
C ARG A 412 -17.00 17.21 -1.22
N LEU A 413 -17.17 15.95 -0.79
CA LEU A 413 -17.34 15.61 0.63
C LEU A 413 -16.14 16.05 1.48
N THR A 414 -14.91 15.88 0.99
CA THR A 414 -13.72 16.43 1.68
C THR A 414 -13.85 17.93 1.88
N VAL A 415 -14.18 18.69 0.82
CA VAL A 415 -14.26 20.15 0.89
C VAL A 415 -15.40 20.62 1.81
N GLU A 416 -16.56 19.98 1.75
CA GLU A 416 -17.71 20.28 2.63
C GLU A 416 -17.36 20.07 4.11
N LEU A 417 -16.68 18.98 4.44
CA LEU A 417 -16.26 18.69 5.82
C LEU A 417 -15.12 19.60 6.30
N GLN A 418 -14.27 20.08 5.39
CA GLN A 418 -13.27 21.12 5.68
C GLN A 418 -13.94 22.47 6.03
N TRP A 419 -15.07 22.80 5.41
CA TRP A 419 -15.82 24.04 5.63
C TRP A 419 -16.85 23.89 6.76
N SER A 420 -16.38 23.64 7.98
CA SER A 420 -17.17 23.92 9.18
C SER A 420 -17.01 25.40 9.55
N PRO A 421 -18.08 26.21 9.65
CA PRO A 421 -17.95 27.64 9.96
C PRO A 421 -17.29 27.83 11.33
N PRO A 422 -16.43 28.86 11.49
CA PRO A 422 -15.82 29.13 12.78
C PRO A 422 -16.91 29.41 13.81
N SER A 423 -16.78 28.77 14.98
CA SER A 423 -17.60 29.10 16.15
C SER A 423 -17.43 30.59 16.46
N PRO A 424 -18.53 31.34 16.71
CA PRO A 424 -18.42 32.78 16.89
C PRO A 424 -17.82 33.06 18.27
N GLN A 425 -16.52 33.35 18.33
CA GLN A 425 -15.95 34.08 19.47
C GLN A 425 -14.70 34.89 19.11
N SER A 426 -14.81 36.16 19.49
CA SER A 426 -13.85 37.28 19.55
C SER A 426 -13.25 37.82 18.25
N ASP A 427 -13.90 38.88 17.77
CA ASP A 427 -13.29 40.05 17.14
C ASP A 427 -11.96 40.43 17.80
N SER A 428 -10.90 40.55 17.00
CA SER A 428 -10.02 41.73 17.02
C SER A 428 -8.96 41.66 15.90
N GLY A 429 -8.93 42.70 15.07
CA GLY A 429 -7.69 43.23 14.48
C GLY A 429 -7.34 42.74 13.08
N GLY A 430 -7.56 43.61 12.09
CA GLY A 430 -7.14 43.43 10.70
C GLY A 430 -5.62 43.30 10.53
N GLY A 431 -5.24 42.48 9.55
CA GLY A 431 -3.87 42.28 9.09
C GLY A 431 -3.89 41.38 7.85
N GLU A 432 -4.08 41.99 6.69
CA GLU A 432 -3.99 41.33 5.38
C GLU A 432 -2.54 40.81 5.15
N ASN A 433 -2.42 39.63 4.53
CA ASN A 433 -1.18 38.94 4.06
C ASN A 433 -0.27 38.14 5.03
N GLN A 434 -0.73 37.63 6.18
CA GLN A 434 0.12 36.81 7.08
C GLN A 434 0.18 35.26 6.96
N PRO A 435 -0.71 34.52 6.25
CA PRO A 435 -0.68 33.06 6.31
C PRO A 435 0.52 32.43 5.56
N ASP A 436 0.86 32.94 4.38
CA ASP A 436 1.95 32.39 3.54
C ASP A 436 3.34 32.61 4.15
N ASP A 437 3.60 33.79 4.73
CA ASP A 437 4.89 34.08 5.38
C ASP A 437 5.12 33.21 6.62
N ARG A 438 4.04 32.82 7.32
CA ARG A 438 4.10 31.91 8.46
C ARG A 438 4.32 30.46 8.05
N LEU A 439 3.71 30.03 6.94
CA LEU A 439 3.94 28.71 6.35
C LEU A 439 5.38 28.58 5.85
N ALA A 440 5.86 29.57 5.09
CA ALA A 440 7.23 29.62 4.60
C ALA A 440 8.26 29.58 5.74
N LYS A 441 8.06 30.34 6.83
CA LYS A 441 8.92 30.30 8.02
C LYS A 441 8.90 28.95 8.72
N LYS A 442 7.75 28.27 8.82
CA LYS A 442 7.66 26.91 9.40
C LYS A 442 8.39 25.89 8.53
N LEU A 443 8.24 25.96 7.22
CA LEU A 443 8.97 25.10 6.28
C LEU A 443 10.47 25.34 6.43
N GLN A 444 10.92 26.60 6.44
CA GLN A 444 12.32 26.96 6.64
C GLN A 444 12.89 26.50 8.01
N GLN A 445 12.09 26.52 9.08
CA GLN A 445 12.48 26.00 10.39
C GLN A 445 12.65 24.48 10.37
N LEU A 446 11.70 23.74 9.79
CA LEU A 446 11.76 22.28 9.63
C LEU A 446 13.02 21.82 8.89
N VAL A 447 13.40 22.60 7.87
CA VAL A 447 14.62 22.47 7.09
C VAL A 447 15.88 22.67 7.94
N THR A 448 15.88 23.70 8.78
CA THR A 448 17.05 24.06 9.60
C THR A 448 17.26 23.10 10.78
N GLU A 449 16.18 22.48 11.29
CA GLU A 449 16.22 21.55 12.43
C GLU A 449 16.62 20.11 12.03
N ASN A 450 16.65 19.78 10.73
CA ASN A 450 17.01 18.44 10.22
C ASN A 450 18.21 18.41 9.24
N PRO A 451 19.34 19.09 9.51
CA PRO A 451 20.47 19.10 8.59
C PRO A 451 21.12 17.70 8.52
N GLY A 452 21.20 17.11 7.33
CA GLY A 452 21.90 15.84 7.08
C GLY A 452 21.08 14.56 7.26
N LYS A 453 19.77 14.64 7.58
CA LYS A 453 18.83 13.53 7.37
C LYS A 453 18.16 13.78 6.02
N SER A 454 18.41 12.95 5.01
CA SER A 454 17.76 13.09 3.71
C SER A 454 16.25 12.95 3.90
N ILE A 455 15.49 14.06 3.94
CA ILE A 455 14.03 14.04 3.96
C ILE A 455 13.59 13.90 2.51
N SER A 456 13.57 12.67 2.01
CA SER A 456 12.91 12.33 0.76
C SER A 456 11.54 11.73 1.10
N VAL A 457 10.50 12.57 1.12
CA VAL A 457 9.12 12.07 1.12
C VAL A 457 8.64 12.14 -0.31
N PHE A 458 8.40 10.99 -0.94
CA PHE A 458 7.64 10.93 -2.17
C PHE A 458 6.18 11.16 -1.80
N ILE A 459 5.75 12.42 -1.85
CA ILE A 459 4.41 12.82 -1.43
C ILE A 459 3.39 12.28 -2.43
N ASN A 460 3.76 12.19 -3.72
CA ASN A 460 3.05 11.39 -4.71
C ASN A 460 3.76 10.03 -4.90
N PRO A 461 3.18 8.90 -4.49
CA PRO A 461 3.78 7.59 -4.70
C PRO A 461 3.75 7.15 -6.17
N ASP A 462 3.03 7.86 -7.05
CA ASP A 462 2.93 7.62 -8.50
C ASP A 462 3.84 8.57 -9.31
N ASP A 463 4.43 9.59 -8.66
CA ASP A 463 5.44 10.48 -9.25
C ASP A 463 6.73 10.43 -8.44
N VAL A 464 7.61 9.51 -8.85
CA VAL A 464 8.99 9.41 -8.36
C VAL A 464 9.95 10.33 -9.11
N THR A 465 9.47 11.06 -10.11
CA THR A 465 10.29 11.94 -10.97
C THR A 465 10.51 13.31 -10.35
N ARG A 466 9.67 13.71 -9.38
CA ARG A 466 9.80 14.99 -8.65
C ARG A 466 9.69 14.77 -7.13
N PRO A 467 10.77 15.03 -6.36
CA PRO A 467 10.66 15.09 -4.90
C PRO A 467 9.83 16.33 -4.54
N HIS A 468 8.67 16.12 -3.92
CA HIS A 468 7.81 17.21 -3.46
C HIS A 468 8.39 17.88 -2.18
N PHE A 469 9.52 17.38 -1.66
CA PHE A 469 10.39 18.07 -0.70
C PHE A 469 11.86 17.64 -0.90
N ARG A 470 12.80 18.58 -1.11
CA ARG A 470 14.25 18.29 -1.30
C ARG A 470 15.12 19.36 -0.63
N ILE A 471 16.10 18.94 0.19
CA ILE A 471 17.26 19.76 0.60
C ILE A 471 18.54 18.90 0.61
N ASP A 472 19.58 19.45 -0.04
CA ASP A 472 20.93 18.96 -0.35
C ASP A 472 21.06 17.84 -1.42
N ASP A 473 21.42 18.26 -2.64
CA ASP A 473 21.66 17.49 -3.87
C ASP A 473 22.85 16.50 -3.80
N LYS A 474 22.78 15.48 -2.94
CA LYS A 474 23.72 14.34 -3.02
C LYS A 474 22.98 13.04 -3.22
N PHE A 475 23.05 12.55 -4.45
CA PHE A 475 22.79 11.15 -4.80
C PHE A 475 23.85 10.28 -4.12
N PHE A 476 23.41 9.19 -3.51
CA PHE A 476 24.18 7.94 -3.59
C PHE A 476 23.35 6.97 -4.41
#